data_AF-A0A316FD71-F1
#
_entry.id   AF-A0A316FD71-F1
#
_cell.length_a   1.000
_cell.length_b   1.000
_cell.length_c   1.000
_cell.angle_alpha   90.00
_cell.angle_beta   90.00
_cell.angle_gamma   90.00
#
_symmetry.space_group_name_H-M   'P 1'
#
loop_
_entity.id
_entity.type
_entity.pdbx_description
1 polymer ?
#
loop_
_entity_poly.entity_id
_entity_poly.type
_entity_poly.pdbx_seq_one_letter_code
_entity_poly.pdbx_strand_id
1 'polypeptide(L)'
;MPIPALTRVVPTERWQLALEFEPGEVRLFDCSVARLQRERPERDWSALASPERFKHLDFGARRVWWRGGLALESEYLYGASTPIKGRDRDNQLLRVAYRNQAPTPEHPTHHVYYVCVVPFGARPFLIGESINGGHGEMGGSTSLRLAELRAWRGWQQHFELAGCGWAVPMIGSDERASVDAVVREVCRRADTEESDTVGYDWKKTRPR
;
A
#
# COMPACT_ATOMS: atom_id res chain seq x y z
N MET A 1 -24.25 -2.64 -21.36
CA MET A 1 -24.27 -3.32 -20.03
C MET A 1 -24.00 -2.25 -18.97
N PRO A 2 -24.63 -2.32 -17.79
CA PRO A 2 -24.30 -1.40 -16.70
C PRO A 2 -22.84 -1.59 -16.29
N ILE A 3 -22.14 -0.49 -15.99
CA ILE A 3 -20.76 -0.55 -15.50
C ILE A 3 -20.79 -1.11 -14.07
N PRO A 4 -19.99 -2.13 -13.77
CA PRO A 4 -19.87 -2.66 -12.42
C PRO A 4 -19.50 -1.60 -11.38
N ALA A 5 -20.08 -1.70 -10.18
CA ALA A 5 -19.73 -0.82 -9.07
C ALA A 5 -18.32 -1.14 -8.54
N LEU A 6 -17.55 -0.09 -8.24
CA LEU A 6 -16.24 -0.20 -7.63
C LEU A 6 -16.37 -0.44 -6.12
N THR A 7 -15.80 -1.54 -5.61
CA THR A 7 -15.94 -1.96 -4.20
C THR A 7 -14.64 -1.86 -3.40
N ARG A 8 -13.48 -1.96 -4.06
CA ARG A 8 -12.17 -1.72 -3.43
C ARG A 8 -11.21 -1.05 -4.41
N VAL A 9 -10.35 -0.20 -3.87
CA VAL A 9 -9.26 0.46 -4.59
C VAL A 9 -8.02 0.38 -3.72
N VAL A 10 -6.94 -0.14 -4.28
CA VAL A 10 -5.64 -0.27 -3.61
C VAL A 10 -4.58 0.36 -4.50
N PRO A 11 -3.95 1.47 -4.10
CA PRO A 11 -2.74 1.93 -4.76
C PRO A 11 -1.61 0.96 -4.44
N THR A 12 -0.89 0.50 -5.47
CA THR A 12 0.23 -0.44 -5.29
C THR A 12 1.56 0.28 -5.36
N GLU A 13 2.64 -0.37 -4.89
CA GLU A 13 4.00 0.16 -5.00
C GLU A 13 4.55 0.19 -6.45
N ARG A 14 3.72 -0.11 -7.46
CA ARG A 14 4.08 -0.12 -8.89
C ARG A 14 3.38 0.98 -9.70
N TRP A 15 2.86 2.03 -9.04
CA TRP A 15 2.05 3.07 -9.69
C TRP A 15 0.82 2.50 -10.40
N GLN A 16 0.24 1.44 -9.84
CA GLN A 16 -0.98 0.81 -10.34
C GLN A 16 -2.10 0.94 -9.31
N LEU A 17 -3.34 0.95 -9.77
CA LEU A 17 -4.50 0.72 -8.92
C LEU A 17 -4.96 -0.73 -9.12
N ALA A 18 -5.01 -1.49 -8.04
CA ALA A 18 -5.75 -2.74 -8.00
C ALA A 18 -7.19 -2.45 -7.58
N LEU A 19 -8.12 -2.76 -8.49
CA LEU A 19 -9.52 -2.36 -8.45
C LEU A 19 -10.38 -3.60 -8.32
N GLU A 20 -11.23 -3.68 -7.30
CA GLU A 20 -12.29 -4.69 -7.23
C GLU A 20 -13.61 -4.08 -7.70
N PHE A 21 -14.24 -4.74 -8.65
CA PHE A 21 -15.56 -4.42 -9.17
C PHE A 21 -16.54 -5.53 -8.83
N GLU A 22 -17.81 -5.21 -8.61
CA GLU A 22 -18.85 -6.24 -8.46
C GLU A 22 -18.92 -7.16 -9.70
N PRO A 23 -19.11 -8.48 -9.52
CA PRO A 23 -19.33 -9.22 -8.26
C PRO A 23 -18.05 -9.77 -7.59
N GLY A 24 -16.89 -9.14 -7.79
CA GLY A 24 -15.59 -9.55 -7.22
C GLY A 24 -14.45 -9.67 -8.24
N GLU A 25 -14.64 -9.09 -9.44
CA GLU A 25 -13.59 -9.05 -10.45
C GLU A 25 -12.50 -8.06 -10.04
N VAL A 26 -11.26 -8.53 -9.99
CA VAL A 26 -10.10 -7.69 -9.69
C VAL A 26 -9.39 -7.33 -10.99
N ARG A 27 -9.11 -6.05 -11.20
CA ARG A 27 -8.42 -5.52 -12.37
C ARG A 27 -7.25 -4.63 -11.96
N LEU A 28 -6.22 -4.53 -12.80
CA LEU A 28 -5.10 -3.61 -12.64
C LEU A 28 -5.17 -2.48 -13.65
N PHE A 29 -5.11 -1.26 -13.14
CA PHE A 29 -4.99 -0.05 -13.92
C PHE A 29 -3.58 0.52 -13.72
N ASP A 30 -2.81 0.65 -14.81
CA ASP A 30 -1.57 1.45 -14.80
C ASP A 30 -1.94 2.92 -14.62
N CYS A 31 -1.54 3.51 -13.50
CA CYS A 31 -1.81 4.89 -13.12
C CYS A 31 -0.56 5.78 -13.29
N SER A 32 0.40 5.35 -14.12
CA SER A 32 1.58 6.16 -14.41
C SER A 32 1.20 7.50 -15.03
N VAL A 33 1.90 8.55 -14.62
CA VAL A 33 1.70 9.92 -15.15
C VAL A 33 1.86 9.94 -16.66
N ALA A 34 2.81 9.19 -17.21
CA ALA A 34 3.03 9.10 -18.66
C ALA A 34 1.78 8.59 -19.40
N ARG A 35 1.11 7.56 -18.86
CA ARG A 35 -0.14 7.05 -19.42
C ARG A 35 -1.27 8.07 -19.28
N LEU A 36 -1.47 8.61 -18.08
CA LEU A 36 -2.55 9.55 -17.82
C LEU A 36 -2.42 10.82 -18.64
N GLN A 37 -1.20 11.35 -18.79
CA GLN A 37 -0.96 12.54 -19.62
C GLN A 37 -1.25 12.30 -21.10
N ARG A 38 -1.07 11.06 -21.59
CA ARG A 38 -1.40 10.67 -22.97
C ARG A 38 -2.90 10.48 -23.17
N GLU A 39 -3.57 9.81 -22.25
CA GLU A 39 -4.97 9.39 -22.40
C GLU A 39 -5.97 10.43 -21.89
N ARG A 40 -5.56 11.27 -20.94
CA ARG A 40 -6.37 12.29 -20.25
C ARG A 40 -5.63 13.64 -20.19
N PRO A 41 -5.24 14.23 -21.34
CA PRO A 41 -4.41 15.43 -21.37
C PRO A 41 -5.11 16.69 -20.85
N GLU A 42 -6.43 16.62 -20.60
CA GLU A 42 -7.22 17.74 -20.08
C GLU A 42 -6.91 18.12 -18.63
N ARG A 43 -6.10 17.30 -17.93
CA ARG A 43 -5.64 17.56 -16.57
C ARG A 43 -4.11 17.42 -16.47
N ASP A 44 -3.54 18.13 -15.51
CA ASP A 44 -2.15 17.92 -15.11
C ASP A 44 -2.07 16.79 -14.08
N TRP A 45 -1.48 15.68 -14.47
CA TRP A 45 -1.32 14.49 -13.62
C TRP A 45 0.04 14.43 -12.91
N SER A 46 0.90 15.43 -13.10
CA SER A 46 2.27 15.44 -12.56
C SER A 46 2.32 15.27 -11.04
N ALA A 47 1.28 15.72 -10.33
CA ALA A 47 1.17 15.52 -8.88
C ALA A 47 1.21 14.04 -8.46
N LEU A 48 0.70 13.12 -9.30
CA LEU A 48 0.70 11.67 -9.02
C LEU A 48 2.06 11.01 -9.25
N ALA A 49 3.09 11.75 -9.70
CA ALA A 49 4.45 11.23 -9.72
C ALA A 49 5.00 11.01 -8.31
N SER A 50 4.51 11.76 -7.31
CA SER A 50 4.84 11.54 -5.90
C SER A 50 4.10 10.30 -5.38
N PRO A 51 4.79 9.29 -4.83
CA PRO A 51 4.16 8.10 -4.25
C PRO A 51 3.11 8.46 -3.18
N GLU A 52 3.39 9.46 -2.37
CA GLU A 52 2.50 9.91 -1.29
C GLU A 52 1.24 10.54 -1.85
N ARG A 53 1.37 11.44 -2.82
CA ARG A 53 0.19 12.02 -3.49
C ARG A 53 -0.60 11.00 -4.28
N PHE A 54 0.06 10.02 -4.89
CA PHE A 54 -0.60 8.92 -5.57
C PHE A 54 -1.39 8.02 -4.60
N LYS A 55 -0.87 7.76 -3.39
CA LYS A 55 -1.58 6.99 -2.37
C LYS A 55 -2.70 7.78 -1.70
N HIS A 56 -2.63 9.12 -1.71
CA HIS A 56 -3.64 9.98 -1.10
C HIS A 56 -4.92 10.09 -1.94
N LEU A 57 -5.59 8.95 -2.10
CA LEU A 57 -6.84 8.80 -2.80
C LEU A 57 -7.99 8.46 -1.86
N ASP A 58 -9.19 8.72 -2.34
CA ASP A 58 -10.43 8.20 -1.81
C ASP A 58 -11.28 7.70 -2.99
N PHE A 59 -12.30 6.91 -2.71
CA PHE A 59 -13.12 6.31 -3.75
C PHE A 59 -14.56 6.10 -3.31
N GLY A 60 -15.42 6.00 -4.31
CA GLY A 60 -16.80 5.56 -4.16
C GLY A 60 -17.14 4.63 -5.32
N ALA A 61 -18.38 4.13 -5.32
CA ALA A 61 -18.83 3.15 -6.30
C ALA A 61 -18.62 3.55 -7.78
N ARG A 62 -18.51 4.86 -8.06
CA ARG A 62 -18.46 5.41 -9.41
C ARG A 62 -17.15 6.11 -9.80
N ARG A 63 -16.21 6.31 -8.87
CA ARG A 63 -14.97 7.04 -9.17
C ARG A 63 -13.91 6.88 -8.08
N VAL A 64 -12.68 7.14 -8.48
CA VAL A 64 -11.50 7.35 -7.61
C VAL A 64 -11.10 8.81 -7.73
N TRP A 65 -10.75 9.46 -6.63
CA TRP A 65 -10.26 10.83 -6.65
C TRP A 65 -9.10 11.05 -5.68
N TRP A 66 -8.27 12.03 -6.00
CA TRP A 66 -7.15 12.48 -5.19
C TRP A 66 -7.40 13.89 -4.67
N ARG A 67 -6.64 14.29 -3.65
CA ARG A 67 -6.58 15.70 -3.25
C ARG A 67 -6.14 16.58 -4.42
N GLY A 68 -6.66 17.80 -4.49
CA GLY A 68 -6.42 18.71 -5.61
C GLY A 68 -7.37 18.51 -6.81
N GLY A 69 -8.37 17.64 -6.71
CA GLY A 69 -9.48 17.56 -7.67
C GLY A 69 -9.26 16.63 -8.86
N LEU A 70 -8.14 15.90 -8.90
CA LEU A 70 -7.92 14.83 -9.88
C LEU A 70 -8.88 13.66 -9.60
N ALA A 71 -9.51 13.12 -10.64
CA ALA A 71 -10.47 12.03 -10.50
C ALA A 71 -10.54 11.18 -11.78
N LEU A 72 -10.79 9.89 -11.59
CA LEU A 72 -11.03 8.91 -12.65
C LEU A 72 -12.36 8.20 -12.38
N GLU A 73 -13.24 8.18 -13.39
CA GLU A 73 -14.54 7.52 -13.31
C GLU A 73 -14.38 6.00 -13.43
N SER A 74 -15.27 5.25 -12.75
CA SER A 74 -15.23 3.79 -12.72
C SER A 74 -15.43 3.17 -14.10
N GLU A 75 -16.17 3.82 -14.99
CA GLU A 75 -16.33 3.41 -16.39
C GLU A 75 -15.00 3.38 -17.15
N TYR A 76 -14.27 4.50 -17.07
CA TYR A 76 -12.95 4.61 -17.67
C TYR A 76 -12.00 3.58 -17.04
N LEU A 77 -11.97 3.50 -15.71
CA LEU A 77 -11.11 2.56 -15.00
C LEU A 77 -11.39 1.12 -15.41
N TYR A 78 -12.66 0.71 -15.49
CA TYR A 78 -13.04 -0.65 -15.89
C TYR A 78 -12.58 -0.98 -17.32
N GLY A 79 -12.82 -0.08 -18.27
CA GLY A 79 -12.43 -0.25 -19.67
C GLY A 79 -10.91 -0.16 -19.91
N ALA A 80 -10.20 0.59 -19.07
CA ALA A 80 -8.77 0.88 -19.21
C ALA A 80 -7.86 -0.01 -18.35
N SER A 81 -8.43 -0.87 -17.50
CA SER A 81 -7.72 -1.83 -16.66
C SER A 81 -7.77 -3.24 -17.23
N THR A 82 -6.87 -4.12 -16.78
CA THR A 82 -6.80 -5.53 -17.20
C THR A 82 -7.19 -6.46 -16.06
N PRO A 83 -8.09 -7.45 -16.24
CA PRO A 83 -8.45 -8.38 -15.18
C PRO A 83 -7.27 -9.27 -14.77
N ILE A 84 -7.15 -9.54 -13.47
CA ILE A 84 -6.07 -10.35 -12.89
C ILE A 84 -6.59 -11.53 -12.06
N LYS A 85 -5.80 -12.62 -12.03
CA LYS A 85 -6.16 -13.87 -11.35
C LYS A 85 -4.94 -14.53 -10.71
N GLY A 86 -5.18 -15.46 -9.79
CA GLY A 86 -4.13 -16.29 -9.19
C GLY A 86 -2.99 -15.46 -8.59
N ARG A 87 -1.74 -15.83 -8.91
CA ARG A 87 -0.53 -15.22 -8.37
C ARG A 87 -0.38 -13.73 -8.68
N ASP A 88 -1.04 -13.22 -9.72
CA ASP A 88 -0.99 -11.78 -10.00
C ASP A 88 -1.62 -10.97 -8.86
N ARG A 89 -2.57 -11.54 -8.11
CA ARG A 89 -3.17 -10.90 -6.94
C ARG A 89 -2.20 -10.80 -5.76
N ASP A 90 -1.32 -11.79 -5.61
CA ASP A 90 -0.32 -11.83 -4.54
C ASP A 90 0.79 -10.78 -4.74
N ASN A 91 0.92 -10.23 -5.95
CA ASN A 91 1.90 -9.21 -6.29
C ASN A 91 1.40 -7.77 -6.04
N GLN A 92 0.14 -7.59 -5.63
CA GLN A 92 -0.48 -6.28 -5.44
C GLN A 92 -0.27 -5.79 -4.01
N LEU A 93 0.97 -5.43 -3.74
CA LEU A 93 1.42 -4.98 -2.43
C LEU A 93 1.20 -3.47 -2.26
N LEU A 94 0.70 -3.09 -1.09
CA LEU A 94 0.72 -1.74 -0.55
C LEU A 94 1.59 -1.75 0.71
N ARG A 95 2.59 -0.88 0.75
CA ARG A 95 3.40 -0.65 1.95
C ARG A 95 2.58 0.12 2.97
N VAL A 96 2.51 -0.39 4.20
CA VAL A 96 1.87 0.28 5.33
C VAL A 96 2.90 1.16 6.04
N ALA A 97 4.02 0.57 6.44
CA ALA A 97 5.12 1.31 7.05
C ALA A 97 6.47 0.59 6.87
N TYR A 98 7.54 1.36 7.02
CA TYR A 98 8.92 0.93 6.84
C TYR A 98 9.83 1.86 7.65
N ARG A 99 10.40 1.39 8.77
CA ARG A 99 11.15 2.23 9.70
C ARG A 99 12.47 1.60 10.12
N ASN A 100 13.54 2.38 9.97
CA ASN A 100 14.85 2.03 10.47
C ASN A 100 14.91 2.29 11.98
N GLN A 101 15.21 1.25 12.75
CA GLN A 101 15.41 1.28 14.19
C GLN A 101 16.88 1.43 14.57
N ALA A 102 17.79 1.42 13.58
CA ALA A 102 19.20 1.63 13.84
C ALA A 102 19.47 3.02 14.46
N PRO A 103 20.46 3.14 15.35
CA PRO A 103 21.41 2.10 15.75
C PRO A 103 20.81 1.04 16.68
N THR A 104 21.13 -0.24 16.44
CA THR A 104 20.83 -1.36 17.35
C THR A 104 22.07 -2.26 17.51
N PRO A 105 22.09 -3.19 18.49
CA PRO A 105 23.17 -4.16 18.61
C PRO A 105 23.40 -5.01 17.35
N GLU A 106 22.34 -5.28 16.59
CA GLU A 106 22.37 -6.07 15.36
C GLU A 106 23.04 -5.31 14.20
N HIS A 107 22.79 -4.00 14.08
CA HIS A 107 23.42 -3.18 13.06
C HIS A 107 23.42 -1.68 13.39
N PRO A 108 24.55 -0.97 13.20
CA PRO A 108 24.66 0.44 13.58
C PRO A 108 23.85 1.39 12.69
N THR A 109 23.50 1.00 11.46
CA THR A 109 22.89 1.93 10.48
C THR A 109 21.67 1.39 9.74
N HIS A 110 21.35 0.10 9.89
CA HIS A 110 20.32 -0.58 9.09
C HIS A 110 19.74 -1.76 9.84
N HIS A 111 18.65 -1.48 10.54
CA HIS A 111 17.81 -2.48 11.18
C HIS A 111 16.37 -2.05 10.97
N VAL A 112 15.76 -2.53 9.88
CA VAL A 112 14.48 -2.02 9.41
C VAL A 112 13.37 -3.02 9.66
N TYR A 113 12.32 -2.55 10.30
CA TYR A 113 11.04 -3.24 10.41
C TYR A 113 10.07 -2.70 9.36
N TYR A 114 9.32 -3.59 8.74
CA TYR A 114 8.30 -3.20 7.78
C TYR A 114 7.03 -4.04 7.86
N VAL A 115 5.94 -3.40 7.46
CA VAL A 115 4.61 -3.99 7.33
C VAL A 115 4.04 -3.55 5.98
N CYS A 116 3.53 -4.53 5.25
CA CYS A 116 2.84 -4.36 3.99
C CYS A 116 1.53 -5.15 4.02
N VAL A 117 0.57 -4.72 3.21
CA VAL A 117 -0.64 -5.50 2.94
C VAL A 117 -0.68 -5.93 1.48
N VAL A 118 -1.22 -7.11 1.23
CA VAL A 118 -1.47 -7.69 -0.10
C VAL A 118 -2.97 -7.97 -0.23
N PRO A 119 -3.80 -6.96 -0.52
CA PRO A 119 -5.22 -7.02 -0.20
C PRO A 119 -6.05 -8.03 -0.98
N PHE A 120 -5.50 -8.55 -2.08
CA PHE A 120 -6.13 -9.56 -2.93
C PHE A 120 -5.45 -10.93 -2.85
N GLY A 121 -4.39 -11.05 -2.04
CA GLY A 121 -3.63 -12.27 -1.86
C GLY A 121 -4.22 -13.18 -0.78
N ALA A 122 -3.84 -14.46 -0.80
CA ALA A 122 -4.36 -15.46 0.13
C ALA A 122 -3.84 -15.31 1.59
N ARG A 123 -2.78 -14.52 1.79
CA ARG A 123 -2.14 -14.22 3.07
C ARG A 123 -1.81 -12.71 3.08
N PRO A 124 -2.77 -11.85 3.47
CA PRO A 124 -2.71 -10.44 3.14
C PRO A 124 -1.74 -9.63 4.01
N PHE A 125 -1.23 -10.16 5.12
CA PHE A 125 -0.30 -9.42 5.98
C PHE A 125 1.13 -9.85 5.72
N LEU A 126 1.92 -8.99 5.07
CA LEU A 126 3.36 -9.22 4.89
C LEU A 126 4.12 -8.40 5.91
N ILE A 127 4.81 -9.10 6.80
CA ILE A 127 5.66 -8.49 7.82
C ILE A 127 7.10 -8.92 7.59
N GLY A 128 8.06 -8.06 7.92
CA GLY A 128 9.45 -8.45 7.83
C GLY A 128 10.41 -7.51 8.52
N GLU A 129 11.63 -7.98 8.56
CA GLU A 129 12.80 -7.35 9.18
C GLU A 129 13.96 -7.43 8.17
N SER A 130 14.73 -6.35 8.05
CA SER A 130 15.91 -6.29 7.21
C SER A 130 17.06 -5.71 8.01
N ILE A 131 18.10 -6.51 8.20
CA ILE A 131 19.32 -6.14 8.92
C ILE A 131 20.45 -6.06 7.89
N ASN A 132 21.41 -5.15 8.09
CA ASN A 132 22.63 -4.99 7.27
C ASN A 132 22.44 -4.50 5.81
N GLY A 133 21.22 -4.52 5.28
CA GLY A 133 20.85 -3.92 3.98
C GLY A 133 21.38 -4.70 2.76
N GLY A 134 20.49 -5.03 1.81
CA GLY A 134 20.88 -5.70 0.56
C GLY A 134 21.37 -7.16 0.73
N HIS A 135 22.12 -7.65 -0.26
CA HIS A 135 22.50 -9.07 -0.49
C HIS A 135 23.34 -9.75 0.64
N GLY A 136 23.62 -9.06 1.74
CA GLY A 136 24.28 -9.61 2.94
C GLY A 136 23.24 -10.03 3.98
N GLU A 137 22.48 -11.08 3.65
CA GLU A 137 21.19 -11.47 4.26
C GLU A 137 21.24 -11.69 5.78
N MET A 138 20.72 -10.73 6.54
CA MET A 138 20.12 -11.00 7.85
C MET A 138 18.73 -10.36 7.91
N GLY A 139 17.76 -11.09 8.45
CA GLY A 139 16.35 -10.73 8.43
C GLY A 139 15.52 -11.67 7.56
N GLY A 140 14.26 -11.33 7.33
CA GLY A 140 13.32 -12.16 6.60
C GLY A 140 11.93 -11.54 6.52
N SER A 141 11.05 -12.20 5.78
CA SER A 141 9.65 -11.80 5.70
C SER A 141 8.74 -13.01 5.73
N THR A 142 7.51 -12.79 6.19
CA THR A 142 6.46 -13.80 6.14
C THR A 142 5.13 -13.16 5.80
N SER A 143 4.41 -13.78 4.87
CA SER A 143 3.02 -13.45 4.59
C SER A 143 2.14 -14.27 5.51
N LEU A 144 1.14 -13.66 6.15
CA LEU A 144 0.28 -14.28 7.15
C LEU A 144 -1.20 -14.02 6.82
N ARG A 145 -2.06 -14.99 7.14
CA ARG A 145 -3.50 -14.77 7.33
C ARG A 145 -3.74 -14.03 8.65
N LEU A 146 -4.91 -13.42 8.80
CA LEU A 146 -5.30 -12.73 10.04
C LEU A 146 -5.15 -13.64 11.27
N ALA A 147 -5.61 -14.89 11.19
CA ALA A 147 -5.51 -15.83 12.30
C ALA A 147 -4.05 -16.13 12.67
N GLU A 148 -3.16 -16.24 11.67
CA GLU A 148 -1.73 -16.49 11.87
C GLU A 148 -1.03 -15.26 12.46
N LEU A 149 -1.35 -14.06 11.97
CA LEU A 149 -0.85 -12.80 12.53
C LEU A 149 -1.24 -12.66 14.00
N ARG A 150 -2.52 -12.89 14.34
CA ARG A 150 -3.01 -12.77 15.71
C ARG A 150 -2.45 -13.83 16.66
N ALA A 151 -2.07 -15.00 16.14
CA ALA A 151 -1.41 -16.04 16.92
C ALA A 151 0.11 -15.78 17.08
N TRP A 152 0.72 -14.94 16.23
CA TRP A 152 2.13 -14.66 16.28
C TRP A 152 2.49 -13.75 17.46
N ARG A 153 3.30 -14.26 18.39
CA ARG A 153 3.71 -13.51 19.58
C ARG A 153 4.54 -12.28 19.18
N GLY A 154 4.14 -11.10 19.66
CA GLY A 154 4.87 -9.86 19.44
C GLY A 154 4.46 -9.08 18.18
N TRP A 155 3.41 -9.51 17.46
CA TRP A 155 3.01 -8.83 16.23
C TRP A 155 2.67 -7.35 16.41
N GLN A 156 2.07 -6.96 17.55
CA GLN A 156 1.80 -5.55 17.85
C GLN A 156 3.11 -4.76 18.01
N GLN A 157 4.09 -5.33 18.70
CA GLN A 157 5.41 -4.70 18.87
C GLN A 157 6.11 -4.54 17.52
N HIS A 158 5.98 -5.52 16.60
CA HIS A 158 6.50 -5.39 15.24
C HIS A 158 5.87 -4.21 14.50
N PHE A 159 4.57 -3.97 14.67
CA PHE A 159 3.89 -2.82 14.08
C PHE A 159 4.42 -1.50 14.67
N GLU A 160 4.65 -1.42 15.97
CA GLU A 160 5.28 -0.25 16.61
C GLU A 160 6.69 0.01 16.05
N LEU A 161 7.53 -1.03 15.96
CA LEU A 161 8.88 -0.94 15.41
C LEU A 161 8.88 -0.57 13.92
N ALA A 162 7.91 -1.06 13.14
CA ALA A 162 7.74 -0.65 11.75
C ALA A 162 7.21 0.78 11.60
N GLY A 163 6.70 1.37 12.68
CA GLY A 163 6.12 2.70 12.71
C GLY A 163 4.62 2.77 12.48
N CYS A 164 3.93 1.64 12.31
CA CYS A 164 2.48 1.58 12.12
C CYS A 164 1.72 1.07 13.34
N GLY A 165 2.12 1.48 14.55
CA GLY A 165 1.38 1.17 15.79
C GLY A 165 -0.12 1.55 15.72
N TRP A 166 -0.42 2.63 15.00
CA TRP A 166 -1.79 3.08 14.70
C TRP A 166 -2.67 2.04 13.98
N ALA A 167 -2.08 1.06 13.29
CA ALA A 167 -2.82 0.02 12.57
C ALA A 167 -3.25 -1.12 13.49
N VAL A 168 -2.62 -1.31 14.65
CA VAL A 168 -2.95 -2.36 15.62
C VAL A 168 -4.45 -2.41 15.99
N PRO A 169 -5.10 -1.29 16.38
CA PRO A 169 -6.54 -1.31 16.71
C PRO A 169 -7.45 -1.61 15.51
N MET A 170 -6.96 -1.54 14.28
CA MET A 170 -7.72 -1.86 13.06
C MET A 170 -7.75 -3.36 12.74
N ILE A 171 -6.88 -4.15 13.39
CA ILE A 171 -6.80 -5.60 13.21
C ILE A 171 -7.88 -6.27 14.07
N GLY A 172 -9.02 -6.54 13.44
CA GLY A 172 -10.21 -7.11 14.08
C GLY A 172 -10.32 -8.63 13.97
N SER A 173 -11.56 -9.13 13.88
CA SER A 173 -11.88 -10.54 13.65
C SER A 173 -12.15 -10.88 12.18
N ASP A 174 -12.45 -9.89 11.34
CA ASP A 174 -12.68 -10.06 9.90
C ASP A 174 -11.45 -9.63 9.10
N GLU A 175 -10.89 -10.55 8.31
CA GLU A 175 -9.66 -10.32 7.55
C GLU A 175 -9.82 -9.23 6.50
N ARG A 176 -10.92 -9.27 5.74
CA ARG A 176 -11.17 -8.31 4.67
C ARG A 176 -11.37 -6.91 5.23
N ALA A 177 -12.19 -6.77 6.27
CA ALA A 177 -12.44 -5.50 6.93
C ALA A 177 -11.17 -4.93 7.58
N SER A 178 -10.33 -5.77 8.19
CA SER A 178 -9.06 -5.33 8.77
C SER A 178 -8.11 -4.80 7.70
N VAL A 179 -7.97 -5.53 6.59
CA VAL A 179 -7.15 -5.08 5.45
C VAL A 179 -7.70 -3.79 4.85
N ASP A 180 -9.01 -3.69 4.66
CA ASP A 180 -9.66 -2.49 4.09
C ASP A 180 -9.50 -1.27 5.00
N ALA A 181 -9.60 -1.46 6.31
CA ALA A 181 -9.36 -0.40 7.29
C ALA A 181 -7.91 0.11 7.20
N VAL A 182 -6.93 -0.81 7.13
CA VAL A 182 -5.51 -0.44 6.98
C VAL A 182 -5.26 0.27 5.65
N VAL A 183 -5.77 -0.24 4.52
CA VAL A 183 -5.61 0.40 3.20
C VAL A 183 -6.17 1.82 3.21
N ARG A 184 -7.40 2.01 3.72
CA ARG A 184 -8.03 3.33 3.80
C ARG A 184 -7.23 4.28 4.67
N GLU A 185 -6.72 3.81 5.80
CA GLU A 185 -5.92 4.65 6.69
C GLU A 185 -4.57 5.03 6.08
N VAL A 186 -3.90 4.11 5.36
CA VAL A 186 -2.70 4.45 4.58
C VAL A 186 -3.02 5.56 3.57
N CYS A 187 -4.12 5.43 2.83
CA CYS A 187 -4.51 6.45 1.84
C CYS A 187 -4.85 7.80 2.50
N ARG A 188 -5.49 7.79 3.67
CA ARG A 188 -5.82 9.00 4.43
C ARG A 188 -4.58 9.73 4.96
N ARG A 189 -3.57 8.97 5.43
CA ARG A 189 -2.34 9.50 6.02
C ARG A 189 -1.32 9.96 4.98
N ALA A 190 -1.35 9.41 3.76
CA ALA A 190 -0.38 9.73 2.73
C ALA A 190 -0.30 11.24 2.45
N ASP A 191 0.87 11.80 2.18
CA ASP A 191 1.09 13.25 1.95
C ASP A 191 0.59 14.15 3.11
N THR A 192 0.57 13.63 4.34
CA THR A 192 0.30 14.38 5.58
C THR A 192 1.43 14.21 6.59
N GLU A 193 1.42 15.00 7.67
CA GLU A 193 2.38 14.85 8.78
C GLU A 193 2.30 13.49 9.48
N GLU A 194 1.17 12.78 9.33
CA GLU A 194 0.94 11.45 9.88
C GLU A 194 1.49 10.33 8.97
N SER A 195 2.03 10.67 7.80
CA SER A 195 2.68 9.71 6.90
C SER A 195 4.02 9.28 7.49
N ASP A 196 4.13 8.00 7.84
CA ASP A 196 5.36 7.38 8.33
C ASP A 196 6.39 7.08 7.22
N THR A 197 6.33 7.77 6.08
CA THR A 197 7.30 7.61 4.97
C THR A 197 8.68 8.20 5.24
N VAL A 198 8.96 8.61 6.49
CA VAL A 198 10.28 9.06 6.96
C VAL A 198 11.40 8.06 6.58
N GLY A 199 11.08 6.77 6.37
CA GLY A 199 12.01 5.76 5.87
C GLY A 199 12.47 5.89 4.40
N TYR A 200 11.91 6.79 3.59
CA TYR A 200 12.36 7.01 2.19
C TYR A 200 13.47 8.07 2.07
N ASP A 201 13.71 8.86 3.11
CA ASP A 201 14.68 9.95 3.06
C ASP A 201 16.08 9.46 3.42
N TRP A 202 16.67 8.64 2.54
CA TRP A 202 18.10 8.27 2.62
C TRP A 202 19.03 9.50 2.60
N LYS A 203 18.51 10.70 2.27
CA LYS A 203 19.26 11.96 2.27
C LYS A 203 19.22 12.69 3.62
N LYS A 204 18.26 12.41 4.50
CA LYS A 204 18.22 12.99 5.86
C LYS A 204 19.13 12.30 6.88
N THR A 205 19.73 11.17 6.54
CA THR A 205 20.68 10.44 7.42
C THR A 205 22.15 10.75 7.14
N ARG A 206 22.48 11.82 6.40
CA ARG A 206 23.87 12.32 6.41
C ARG A 206 24.08 13.19 7.65
N PRO A 207 24.94 12.78 8.60
CA PRO A 207 25.38 13.70 9.65
C PRO A 207 26.09 14.88 8.97
N ARG A 208 25.78 16.10 9.43
CA ARG A 208 26.64 17.26 9.17
C ARG A 208 27.96 17.10 9.91
#